data_AF-A0A2V3JBD2-F1
#
_entry.id   AF-A0A2V3JBD2-F1
#
_cell.length_a   1.000
_cell.length_b   1.000
_cell.length_c   1.000
_cell.angle_alpha   90.00
_cell.angle_beta   90.00
_cell.angle_gamma   90.00
#
_symmetry.space_group_name_H-M   'P 1'
#
loop_
_entity.id
_entity.type
_entity.pdbx_description
1 polymer ?
#
loop_
_entity_poly.entity_id
_entity_poly.type
_entity_poly.pdbx_seq_one_letter_code
_entity_poly.pdbx_strand_id
1 'polypeptide(L)'
;MRTKEIEIKVIPNSKEETVIEPEAEAELKPLIVRVKEPPIKGKANKAVVKLLSRYFNARVRIVSGTNSRRKIVAIEEWTKR
;
A
#
# COMPACT_ATOMS: atom_id res chain seq x y z
N MET A 1 16.30 -7.77 11.02
CA MET A 1 14.95 -7.30 10.64
C MET A 1 14.69 -7.74 9.21
N ARG A 2 13.72 -8.62 8.96
CA ARG A 2 13.31 -8.97 7.59
C ARG A 2 12.25 -7.96 7.11
N THR A 3 12.48 -7.37 5.95
CA THR A 3 11.52 -6.51 5.27
C THR A 3 11.10 -7.15 3.96
N LYS A 4 9.79 -7.20 3.69
CA LYS A 4 9.25 -7.61 2.39
C LYS A 4 8.83 -6.37 1.60
N GLU A 5 9.32 -6.24 0.39
CA GLU A 5 8.90 -5.20 -0.54
C GLU A 5 7.80 -5.73 -1.45
N ILE A 6 6.75 -4.92 -1.62
CA ILE A 6 5.64 -5.24 -2.52
C ILE A 6 5.30 -4.02 -3.38
N GLU A 7 4.87 -4.26 -4.61
CA GLU A 7 4.31 -3.22 -5.46
C GLU A 7 2.83 -2.99 -5.11
N ILE A 8 2.44 -1.73 -5.07
CA ILE A 8 1.05 -1.31 -4.89
C ILE A 8 0.64 -0.31 -5.96
N LYS A 9 -0.65 -0.33 -6.31
CA LYS A 9 -1.32 0.67 -7.14
C LYS A 9 -2.29 1.47 -6.28
N VAL A 10 -1.98 2.74 -6.10
CA VAL A 10 -2.75 3.69 -5.30
C VAL A 10 -3.82 4.36 -6.17
N ILE A 11 -5.07 4.31 -5.71
CA ILE A 11 -6.22 5.01 -6.28
C ILE A 11 -6.68 6.06 -5.26
N PRO A 12 -6.19 7.32 -5.37
CA PRO A 12 -6.61 8.41 -4.50
C PRO A 12 -8.01 8.93 -4.88
N ASN A 13 -8.59 9.78 -4.04
CA ASN A 13 -9.96 10.31 -4.22
C ASN A 13 -11.03 9.21 -4.38
N SER A 14 -10.81 8.05 -3.76
CA SER A 14 -11.80 6.97 -3.75
C SER A 14 -12.96 7.32 -2.80
N LYS A 15 -14.13 6.76 -3.06
CA LYS A 15 -15.29 6.89 -2.15
C LYS A 15 -15.05 6.19 -0.80
N GLU A 16 -14.19 5.16 -0.80
CA GLU A 16 -13.92 4.28 0.34
C GLU A 16 -12.42 3.99 0.48
N GLU A 17 -12.01 3.56 1.68
CA GLU A 17 -10.66 3.06 1.97
C GLU A 17 -10.68 1.53 1.91
N THR A 18 -9.88 0.94 1.03
CA THR A 18 -9.89 -0.52 0.81
C THR A 18 -8.56 -1.01 0.26
N VAL A 19 -8.16 -2.21 0.65
CA VAL A 19 -7.02 -2.96 0.10
C VAL A 19 -7.59 -4.16 -0.66
N ILE A 20 -7.23 -4.29 -1.94
CA ILE A 20 -7.64 -5.39 -2.80
C ILE A 20 -6.40 -6.19 -3.16
N GLU A 21 -6.34 -7.44 -2.72
CA GLU A 21 -5.30 -8.38 -3.12
C GLU A 21 -5.56 -8.87 -4.55
N PRO A 22 -4.51 -9.09 -5.36
CA PRO A 22 -4.67 -9.79 -6.62
C PRO A 22 -5.11 -11.24 -6.38
N GLU A 23 -5.78 -11.84 -7.35
CA GLU A 23 -6.11 -13.27 -7.35
C GLU A 23 -4.85 -14.12 -7.10
N ALA A 24 -5.01 -15.24 -6.40
CA ALA A 24 -3.91 -16.04 -5.83
C ALA A 24 -2.86 -16.52 -6.87
N GLU A 25 -3.25 -16.64 -8.14
CA GLU A 25 -2.36 -17.07 -9.23
C GLU A 25 -1.55 -15.92 -9.86
N ALA A 26 -1.82 -14.67 -9.47
CA ALA A 26 -1.20 -13.48 -10.02
C ALA A 26 -0.21 -12.84 -9.03
N GLU A 27 0.79 -13.60 -8.58
CA GLU A 27 1.87 -13.11 -7.69
C GLU A 27 2.58 -11.86 -8.23
N LEU A 28 2.50 -11.61 -9.54
CA LEU A 28 3.10 -10.47 -10.23
C LEU A 28 2.21 -9.20 -10.28
N LYS A 29 0.96 -9.26 -9.80
CA LYS A 29 0.07 -8.08 -9.82
C LYS A 29 0.22 -7.24 -8.55
N PRO A 30 0.22 -5.90 -8.67
CA PRO A 30 0.30 -5.02 -7.50
C PRO A 30 -0.99 -5.04 -6.70
N LEU A 31 -0.91 -4.93 -5.38
CA LEU A 31 -2.09 -4.70 -4.53
C LEU A 31 -2.73 -3.36 -4.87
N ILE A 32 -4.05 -3.33 -4.99
CA ILE A 32 -4.77 -2.08 -5.26
C ILE A 32 -5.17 -1.46 -3.92
N VAL A 33 -4.72 -0.23 -3.69
CA VAL A 33 -4.95 0.51 -2.45
C VAL A 33 -5.77 1.74 -2.76
N ARG A 34 -7.01 1.74 -2.31
CA ARG A 34 -7.94 2.87 -2.43
C ARG A 34 -7.88 3.72 -1.17
N VAL A 35 -7.69 5.03 -1.36
CA VAL A 35 -7.70 6.01 -0.26
C VAL A 35 -8.59 7.19 -0.63
N LYS A 36 -9.24 7.78 0.37
CA LYS A 36 -10.08 8.97 0.20
C LYS A 36 -9.24 10.21 -0.05
N GLU A 37 -8.04 10.23 0.51
CA GLU A 37 -7.14 11.38 0.48
C GLU A 37 -6.66 11.70 -0.95
N PRO A 38 -6.58 12.99 -1.31
CA PRO A 38 -6.03 13.40 -2.58
C PRO A 38 -4.51 13.18 -2.63
N PRO A 39 -3.91 13.04 -3.84
CA PRO A 39 -2.47 12.90 -4.02
C PRO A 39 -1.75 14.25 -3.93
N ILE A 40 -2.12 15.09 -2.96
CA ILE A 40 -1.62 16.46 -2.79
C ILE A 40 -0.88 16.55 -1.45
N LYS A 41 0.28 17.22 -1.42
CA LYS A 41 1.09 17.43 -0.21
C LYS A 41 1.35 16.13 0.58
N GLY A 42 1.47 15.00 -0.11
CA GLY A 42 1.71 13.69 0.50
C GLY A 42 0.55 13.11 1.32
N LYS A 43 -0.67 13.68 1.25
CA LYS A 43 -1.84 13.18 2.00
C LYS A 43 -2.16 11.72 1.66
N ALA A 44 -2.28 11.39 0.36
CA ALA A 44 -2.46 10.01 -0.08
C ALA A 44 -1.32 9.07 0.39
N ASN A 45 -0.08 9.55 0.49
CA ASN A 45 1.06 8.73 0.95
C ASN A 45 0.87 8.33 2.42
N LYS A 46 0.50 9.29 3.27
CA LYS A 46 0.22 9.06 4.69
C LYS A 46 -0.97 8.11 4.88
N ALA A 47 -2.03 8.32 4.11
CA ALA A 47 -3.22 7.47 4.15
C ALA A 47 -2.90 6.02 3.75
N VAL A 48 -2.15 5.82 2.67
CA VAL A 48 -1.69 4.50 2.22
C VAL A 48 -0.89 3.79 3.32
N VAL A 49 0.11 4.46 3.90
CA VAL A 49 0.92 3.87 4.98
C VAL A 49 0.05 3.48 6.17
N LYS A 50 -0.88 4.35 6.59
CA LYS A 50 -1.80 4.08 7.70
C LYS A 50 -2.72 2.90 7.41
N LEU A 51 -3.31 2.85 6.21
CA LEU A 51 -4.21 1.78 5.80
C LEU A 51 -3.48 0.44 5.71
N LEU A 52 -2.31 0.40 5.07
CA LEU A 52 -1.53 -0.83 4.93
C LEU A 52 -0.95 -1.29 6.27
N SER A 53 -0.53 -0.38 7.15
CA SER A 53 -0.05 -0.77 8.48
C SER A 53 -1.13 -1.46 9.31
N ARG A 54 -2.39 -1.01 9.18
CA ARG A 54 -3.55 -1.67 9.80
C ARG A 54 -3.87 -3.01 9.14
N TYR A 55 -3.83 -3.05 7.80
CA TYR A 55 -4.13 -4.26 7.03
C TYR A 55 -3.14 -5.40 7.33
N PHE A 56 -1.84 -5.09 7.29
CA PHE A 56 -0.78 -6.06 7.55
C PHE A 56 -0.46 -6.24 9.05
N ASN A 57 -1.07 -5.43 9.93
CA ASN A 57 -0.71 -5.31 11.34
C ASN A 57 0.82 -5.22 11.57
N ALA A 58 1.47 -4.41 10.73
CA ALA A 58 2.92 -4.35 10.60
C ALA A 58 3.36 -2.92 10.32
N ARG A 59 4.65 -2.62 10.52
CA ARG A 59 5.20 -1.32 10.13
C ARG A 59 5.36 -1.30 8.62
N VAL A 60 4.75 -0.30 7.98
CA VAL A 60 4.82 -0.10 6.53
C VAL A 60 5.47 1.23 6.22
N ARG A 61 6.35 1.26 5.21
CA ARG A 61 6.94 2.49 4.69
C ARG A 61 6.95 2.48 3.16
N ILE A 62 6.76 3.65 2.54
CA ILE A 62 6.94 3.81 1.10
C ILE A 62 8.44 3.93 0.83
N VAL A 63 8.99 3.01 0.04
CA VAL A 63 10.41 3.03 -0.37
C VAL A 63 10.61 3.73 -1.71
N SER A 64 9.61 3.70 -2.59
CA SER A 64 9.67 4.30 -3.93
C SER A 64 8.29 4.69 -4.46
N GLY A 65 8.26 5.57 -5.47
CA GLY A 65 7.03 5.99 -6.14
C GLY A 65 6.21 7.04 -5.37
N THR A 66 6.84 7.85 -4.52
CA THR A 66 6.14 8.88 -3.71
C THR A 66 5.31 9.87 -4.54
N ASN A 67 5.73 10.13 -5.79
CA ASN A 67 5.05 10.98 -6.77
C ASN A 67 4.24 10.20 -7.83
N SER A 68 4.15 8.88 -7.72
CA SER A 68 3.46 8.00 -8.67
C SER A 68 2.26 7.29 -8.03
N ARG A 69 1.32 6.84 -8.85
CA ARG A 69 0.26 5.93 -8.39
C ARG A 69 0.79 4.51 -8.17
N ARG A 70 1.85 4.11 -8.88
CA ARG A 70 2.56 2.85 -8.59
C ARG A 70 3.66 3.11 -7.58
N LYS A 71 3.67 2.36 -6.49
CA LYS A 71 4.62 2.54 -5.39
C LYS A 71 5.18 1.21 -4.95
N ILE A 72 6.37 1.25 -4.38
CA ILE A 72 6.92 0.10 -3.67
C ILE A 72 6.85 0.44 -2.19
N VAL A 73 6.30 -0.48 -1.40
CA VAL A 73 6.24 -0.36 0.05
C VAL A 73 7.00 -1.50 0.70
N ALA A 74 7.74 -1.20 1.74
CA ALA A 74 8.38 -2.19 2.60
C ALA A 74 7.49 -2.43 3.82
N ILE A 75 7.28 -3.72 4.12
CA ILE A 75 6.56 -4.22 5.29
C ILE A 75 7.59 -4.89 6.20
N GLU A 76 7.76 -4.39 7.41
CA GLU A 76 8.60 -5.02 8.44
C GLU A 76 7.85 -6.21 9.03
N GLU A 77 8.47 -7.41 8.98
CA GLU A 77 8.02 -8.65 9.65
C GLU A 77 6.51 -8.76 9.91
N TRP A 78 5.76 -9.17 8.87
CA TRP A 78 4.42 -9.73 9.06
C TRP A 78 4.49 -11.26 8.97
N THR A 79 3.88 -11.95 9.92
CA THR A 79 3.60 -13.38 9.77
C THR A 79 2.19 -13.47 9.24
N LYS A 80 2.04 -13.87 7.97
CA LYS A 80 0.72 -14.24 7.42
C LYS A 80 0.24 -15.43 8.26
N ARG A 81 -0.66 -15.19 9.23
CA ARG A 81 -1.35 -16.26 9.95
C ARG A 81 -2.41 -16.88 9.05
#